data_AF-A0A947J0R3-F1
#
_entry.id   AF-A0A947J0R3-F1
#
_cell.length_a   1.000
_cell.length_b   1.000
_cell.length_c   1.000
_cell.angle_alpha   90.00
_cell.angle_beta   90.00
_cell.angle_gamma   90.00
#
_symmetry.space_group_name_H-M   'P 1'
#
loop_
_entity.id
_entity.type
_entity.pdbx_description
1 polymer ?
#
loop_
_entity_poly.entity_id
_entity_poly.type
_entity_poly.pdbx_seq_one_letter_code
_entity_poly.pdbx_strand_id
1 'polypeptide(L)'
;MRKKLTLTFLVLIILGCYVIAEDFAAKVNEQIITISDFERSFESAKKQLAQQEAVDFNSDEGELLLAATKRSILEEMVDFALLKQGAVELGIEVSEKEVEERIKKVQLGFPSKAVFSEALIEDGISMEDLQQGIRQELLIE
;
A
#
# COMPACT_ATOMS: atom_id res chain seq x y z
N MET A 1 -46.36 51.12 -28.62
CA MET A 1 -45.00 51.71 -28.54
C MET A 1 -44.19 50.94 -27.51
N ARG A 2 -43.03 50.40 -27.94
CA ARG A 2 -41.76 50.10 -27.23
C ARG A 2 -41.80 50.12 -25.68
N LYS A 3 -41.35 49.11 -24.93
CA LYS A 3 -40.07 48.38 -25.03
C LYS A 3 -40.17 46.99 -24.36
N LYS A 4 -39.49 46.01 -24.96
CA LYS A 4 -39.26 44.66 -24.43
C LYS A 4 -38.26 44.74 -23.27
N LEU A 5 -38.53 44.08 -22.14
CA LEU A 5 -37.54 43.85 -21.08
C LEU A 5 -37.50 42.35 -20.78
N THR A 6 -36.76 41.63 -21.61
CA THR A 6 -36.42 40.22 -21.41
C THR A 6 -35.41 40.13 -20.28
N LEU A 7 -35.85 39.67 -19.12
CA LEU A 7 -34.98 39.38 -17.97
C LEU A 7 -34.52 37.92 -18.09
N THR A 8 -33.44 37.69 -18.84
CA THR A 8 -32.78 36.39 -18.91
C THR A 8 -31.99 36.18 -17.64
N PHE A 9 -32.49 35.33 -16.73
CA PHE A 9 -31.79 34.93 -15.52
C PHE A 9 -30.72 33.90 -15.90
N LEU A 10 -29.51 34.38 -16.21
CA LEU A 10 -28.33 33.54 -16.43
C LEU A 10 -27.86 33.02 -15.05
N VAL A 11 -28.39 31.87 -14.63
CA VAL A 11 -27.82 31.10 -13.52
C VAL A 11 -26.53 30.49 -14.02
N LEU A 12 -25.41 31.11 -13.65
CA LEU A 12 -24.08 30.55 -13.83
C LEU A 12 -23.98 29.34 -12.88
N ILE A 13 -24.22 28.14 -13.40
CA ILE A 13 -23.90 26.90 -12.67
C ILE A 13 -22.38 26.84 -12.65
N ILE A 14 -21.79 27.34 -11.57
CA ILE A 14 -20.39 27.12 -11.25
C ILE A 14 -20.30 25.64 -10.87
N LEU A 15 -20.11 24.77 -11.86
CA LEU A 15 -19.47 23.47 -11.63
C LEU A 15 -18.02 23.79 -11.27
N GLY A 16 -17.81 24.21 -10.02
CA GLY A 16 -16.52 24.11 -9.39
C GLY A 16 -16.17 22.64 -9.39
N CYS A 17 -15.28 22.23 -10.30
CA CYS A 17 -14.67 20.93 -10.25
C CYS A 17 -13.85 20.93 -8.95
N TYR A 18 -14.46 20.42 -7.88
CA TYR A 18 -13.79 20.22 -6.61
C TYR A 18 -12.86 19.03 -6.83
N VAL A 19 -11.67 19.31 -7.37
CA VAL A 19 -10.60 18.32 -7.44
C VAL A 19 -10.17 18.12 -6.00
N ILE A 20 -10.72 17.10 -5.36
CA ILE A 20 -10.15 16.56 -4.13
C ILE A 20 -8.78 16.03 -4.54
N ALA A 21 -7.73 16.79 -4.25
CA ALA A 21 -6.40 16.22 -4.25
C ALA A 21 -6.38 15.18 -3.13
N GLU A 22 -6.45 13.90 -3.49
CA GLU A 22 -6.23 12.82 -2.54
C GLU A 22 -4.74 12.84 -2.17
N ASP A 23 -4.43 13.01 -0.89
CA ASP A 23 -3.06 12.92 -0.39
C ASP A 23 -2.56 11.47 -0.59
N PHE A 24 -1.38 11.32 -1.22
CA PHE A 24 -0.74 10.04 -1.47
C PHE A 24 0.69 10.04 -0.95
N ALA A 25 1.21 8.86 -0.59
CA ALA A 25 2.59 8.71 -0.16
C ALA A 25 3.56 8.83 -1.35
N ALA A 26 3.19 8.26 -2.49
CA ALA A 26 3.88 8.45 -3.77
C ALA A 26 2.92 8.21 -4.95
N LYS A 27 3.24 8.81 -6.09
CA LYS A 27 2.60 8.52 -7.38
C LYS A 27 3.67 8.01 -8.34
N VAL A 28 3.49 6.78 -8.83
CA VAL A 28 4.42 6.07 -9.73
C VAL A 28 3.72 5.88 -11.07
N ASN A 29 3.98 6.77 -12.03
CA ASN A 29 3.20 6.89 -13.26
C ASN A 29 1.70 7.06 -12.94
N GLU A 30 0.82 6.19 -13.44
CA GLU A 30 -0.62 6.24 -13.16
C GLU A 30 -1.02 5.50 -11.87
N GLN A 31 -0.07 4.83 -11.19
CA GLN A 31 -0.34 4.10 -9.96
C GLN A 31 -0.11 4.97 -8.72
N ILE A 32 -1.05 4.94 -7.77
CA ILE A 32 -0.96 5.63 -6.49
C ILE A 32 -0.52 4.64 -5.42
N ILE A 33 0.45 5.06 -4.60
CA ILE A 33 0.77 4.45 -3.32
C ILE A 33 0.07 5.29 -2.24
N THR A 34 -0.95 4.71 -1.60
CA THR A 34 -1.76 5.43 -0.63
C THR A 34 -0.97 5.66 0.67
N ILE A 35 -1.34 6.71 1.41
CA ILE A 35 -0.78 6.95 2.74
C ILE A 35 -1.07 5.76 3.67
N SER A 36 -2.28 5.18 3.58
CA SER A 36 -2.66 4.05 4.42
C SER A 36 -1.82 2.79 4.18
N ASP A 37 -1.45 2.50 2.92
CA ASP A 37 -0.61 1.35 2.60
C ASP A 37 0.81 1.57 3.12
N PHE A 38 1.34 2.78 2.92
CA PHE A 38 2.65 3.17 3.42
C PHE A 38 2.74 3.09 4.95
N GLU A 39 1.75 3.66 5.66
CA GLU A 39 1.71 3.64 7.13
C GLU A 39 1.59 2.22 7.68
N ARG A 40 0.80 1.36 7.04
CA ARG A 40 0.67 -0.05 7.43
C ARG A 40 1.99 -0.79 7.31
N SER A 41 2.69 -0.65 6.18
CA SER A 41 4.02 -1.23 5.96
C SER A 41 5.04 -0.70 6.98
N PHE A 42 4.99 0.62 7.25
CA PHE A 42 5.87 1.24 8.24
C PHE A 42 5.65 0.73 9.67
N GLU A 43 4.40 0.63 10.13
CA GLU A 43 4.11 0.14 11.48
C GLU A 43 4.47 -1.35 11.64
N SER A 44 4.31 -2.16 10.58
CA SER A 44 4.78 -3.54 10.57
C SER A 44 6.31 -3.64 10.75
N ALA A 45 7.08 -2.89 9.95
CA ALA A 45 8.54 -2.85 10.06
C ALA A 45 9.00 -2.32 11.41
N LYS A 46 8.34 -1.27 11.93
CA LYS A 46 8.64 -0.70 13.24
C LYS A 46 8.40 -1.70 14.37
N LYS A 47 7.33 -2.49 14.31
CA LYS A 47 7.07 -3.57 15.28
C LYS A 47 8.16 -4.63 15.23
N GLN A 48 8.63 -5.00 14.03
CA GLN A 48 9.73 -5.95 13.88
C GLN A 48 11.04 -5.41 14.49
N LEU A 49 11.35 -4.12 14.26
CA LEU A 49 12.52 -3.47 14.89
C LEU A 49 12.41 -3.49 16.42
N ALA A 50 11.21 -3.22 16.96
CA ALA A 50 10.95 -3.26 18.40
C ALA A 50 11.13 -4.64 19.03
N GLN A 51 10.97 -5.72 18.25
CA GLN A 51 11.17 -7.10 18.71
C GLN A 51 12.63 -7.54 18.69
N GLN A 52 13.43 -7.01 17.75
CA GLN A 52 14.82 -7.43 17.53
C GLN A 52 15.82 -6.63 18.36
N GLU A 53 15.52 -5.37 18.63
CA GLU A 53 16.43 -4.44 19.30
C GLU A 53 15.72 -3.70 20.45
N ALA A 54 16.46 -3.45 21.54
CA ALA A 54 16.02 -2.52 22.57
C ALA A 54 16.20 -1.06 22.10
N VAL A 55 15.60 -0.70 20.95
CA VAL A 55 15.66 0.66 20.40
C VAL A 55 14.81 1.58 21.26
N ASP A 56 15.40 2.67 21.73
CA ASP A 56 14.63 3.80 22.22
C ASP A 56 14.24 4.69 21.04
N PHE A 57 13.01 4.53 20.55
CA PHE A 57 12.49 5.33 19.45
C PHE A 57 12.31 6.82 19.78
N ASN A 58 12.51 7.24 21.03
CA ASN A 58 12.46 8.64 21.42
C ASN A 58 13.85 9.30 21.51
N SER A 59 14.94 8.56 21.23
CA SER A 59 16.28 9.14 21.11
C SER A 59 16.50 9.73 19.72
N ASP A 60 17.49 10.62 19.58
CA ASP A 60 17.88 11.17 18.28
C ASP A 60 18.24 10.06 17.28
N GLU A 61 18.93 9.01 17.73
CA GLU A 61 19.25 7.84 16.90
C GLU A 61 18.00 7.04 16.52
N GLY A 62 17.05 6.88 17.45
CA GLY A 62 15.78 6.22 17.20
C GLY A 62 14.93 6.94 16.15
N GLU A 63 14.84 8.27 16.23
CA GLU A 63 14.15 9.09 15.24
C GLU A 63 14.81 9.00 13.84
N LEU A 64 16.14 9.06 13.79
CA LEU A 64 16.89 8.88 12.53
C LEU A 64 16.67 7.50 11.93
N LEU A 65 16.66 6.45 12.76
CA LEU A 65 16.34 5.09 12.32
C LEU A 65 14.93 5.02 11.73
N LEU A 66 13.92 5.53 12.45
CA LEU A 66 12.54 5.54 11.96
C LEU A 66 12.40 6.32 10.64
N ALA A 67 13.08 7.45 10.49
CA ALA A 67 13.09 8.21 9.24
C ALA A 67 13.74 7.42 8.09
N ALA A 68 14.85 6.73 8.36
CA ALA A 68 15.51 5.87 7.38
C ALA A 68 14.61 4.68 6.98
N THR A 69 13.94 4.05 7.95
CA THR A 69 12.97 2.97 7.72
C THR A 69 11.80 3.44 6.87
N LYS A 70 11.20 4.60 7.19
CA LYS A 70 10.14 5.21 6.36
C LYS A 70 10.58 5.38 4.91
N ARG A 71 11.77 5.94 4.69
CA ARG A 71 12.29 6.12 3.33
C ARG A 71 12.48 4.78 2.62
N SER A 72 13.10 3.80 3.28
CA SER A 72 13.35 2.47 2.70
C SER A 72 12.06 1.79 2.26
N ILE A 73 11.01 1.89 3.07
CA ILE A 73 9.70 1.29 2.76
C ILE A 73 9.05 1.99 1.57
N LEU A 74 9.09 3.32 1.52
CA LEU A 74 8.54 4.05 0.39
C LEU A 74 9.30 3.72 -0.91
N GLU A 75 10.63 3.64 -0.85
CA GLU A 75 11.49 3.23 -1.97
C GLU A 75 11.13 1.82 -2.46
N GLU A 76 11.01 0.84 -1.55
CA GLU A 76 10.61 -0.53 -1.89
C GLU A 76 9.22 -0.59 -2.55
N MET A 77 8.25 0.18 -2.03
CA MET A 77 6.90 0.25 -2.62
C MET A 77 6.92 0.86 -4.03
N VAL A 78 7.78 1.86 -4.27
CA VAL A 78 7.96 2.47 -5.59
C VAL A 78 8.62 1.50 -6.55
N ASP A 79 9.69 0.83 -6.12
CA ASP A 79 10.40 -0.17 -6.94
C ASP A 79 9.48 -1.33 -7.31
N PHE A 80 8.67 -1.82 -6.36
CA PHE A 80 7.69 -2.84 -6.63
C PHE A 80 6.62 -2.38 -7.63
N ALA A 81 6.14 -1.14 -7.52
CA ALA A 81 5.17 -0.59 -8.47
C ALA A 81 5.75 -0.53 -9.90
N LEU A 82 7.03 -0.15 -10.05
CA LEU A 82 7.72 -0.14 -11.34
C LEU A 82 7.92 -1.56 -11.89
N LEU A 83 8.35 -2.50 -11.06
CA LEU A 83 8.48 -3.90 -11.44
C LEU A 83 7.16 -4.49 -11.92
N LYS A 84 6.08 -4.21 -11.21
CA LYS A 84 4.73 -4.66 -11.60
C LYS A 84 4.30 -4.09 -12.95
N GLN A 85 4.58 -2.82 -13.22
CA GLN A 85 4.30 -2.21 -14.52
C GLN A 85 5.09 -2.90 -15.64
N GLY A 86 6.39 -3.13 -15.43
CA GLY A 86 7.23 -3.85 -16.40
C GLY A 86 6.76 -5.29 -16.65
N ALA A 87 6.33 -6.01 -15.60
CA ALA A 87 5.78 -7.36 -15.74
C ALA A 87 4.51 -7.37 -16.60
N VAL A 88 3.58 -6.43 -16.36
CA VAL A 88 2.35 -6.28 -17.16
C VAL A 88 2.67 -5.98 -18.63
N GLU A 89 3.64 -5.10 -18.90
CA GLU A 89 4.09 -4.80 -20.27
C GLU A 89 4.65 -6.02 -20.99
N LEU A 90 5.29 -6.94 -20.26
CA LEU A 90 5.81 -8.21 -20.77
C LEU A 90 4.77 -9.34 -20.80
N GLY A 91 3.53 -9.09 -20.36
CA GLY A 91 2.48 -10.11 -20.25
C GLY A 91 2.75 -11.16 -19.17
N ILE A 92 3.54 -10.81 -18.15
CA ILE A 92 3.82 -11.64 -16.99
C ILE A 92 2.77 -11.31 -15.92
N GLU A 93 1.97 -12.31 -15.54
CA GLU A 93 0.96 -12.18 -14.50
C GLU A 93 1.05 -13.35 -13.52
N VAL A 94 1.00 -13.06 -12.22
CA VAL A 94 0.87 -14.06 -11.18
C VAL A 94 -0.60 -14.42 -11.02
N SER A 95 -0.93 -15.69 -11.26
CA SER A 95 -2.30 -16.19 -11.12
C SER A 95 -2.71 -16.41 -9.66
N GLU A 96 -4.01 -16.32 -9.38
CA GLU A 96 -4.55 -16.64 -8.04
C GLU A 96 -4.16 -18.04 -7.58
N LYS A 97 -4.06 -18.99 -8.51
CA LYS A 97 -3.68 -20.36 -8.20
C LYS A 97 -2.25 -20.45 -7.67
N GLU A 98 -1.31 -19.69 -8.24
CA GLU A 98 0.08 -19.63 -7.76
C GLU A 98 0.17 -19.03 -6.36
N VAL A 99 -0.61 -17.96 -6.11
CA VAL A 99 -0.73 -17.35 -4.77
C VAL A 99 -1.29 -18.37 -3.76
N GLU A 100 -2.39 -19.05 -4.09
CA GLU A 100 -2.98 -20.08 -3.21
C GLU A 100 -2.03 -21.25 -2.94
N GLU A 101 -1.30 -21.70 -3.96
CA GLU A 101 -0.30 -22.77 -3.81
C GLU A 101 0.86 -22.33 -2.92
N ARG A 102 1.35 -21.09 -3.05
CA ARG A 102 2.36 -20.52 -2.14
C ARG A 102 1.82 -20.41 -0.71
N ILE A 103 0.59 -19.93 -0.51
CA ILE A 103 -0.04 -19.86 0.82
C ILE A 103 -0.11 -21.26 1.44
N LYS A 104 -0.52 -22.28 0.67
CA LYS A 104 -0.52 -23.66 1.16
C LYS A 104 0.87 -24.11 1.59
N LYS A 105 1.92 -23.76 0.84
CA LYS A 105 3.31 -24.06 1.23
C LYS A 105 3.72 -23.36 2.52
N VAL A 106 3.37 -22.08 2.69
CA VAL A 106 3.61 -21.34 3.93
C VAL A 106 2.88 -21.99 5.10
N GLN A 107 1.61 -22.37 4.93
CA GLN A 107 0.81 -23.05 5.95
C GLN A 107 1.40 -24.38 6.42
N LEU A 108 2.11 -25.12 5.55
CA LEU A 108 2.79 -26.37 5.93
C LEU A 108 3.95 -26.14 6.92
N GLY A 109 4.46 -24.92 7.03
CA GLY A 109 5.44 -24.55 8.06
C GLY A 109 4.85 -24.46 9.48
N PHE A 110 3.53 -24.51 9.61
CA PHE A 110 2.84 -24.37 10.90
C PHE A 110 2.24 -25.69 11.37
N PRO A 111 2.19 -25.95 12.69
CA PRO A 111 1.61 -27.19 13.23
C PRO A 111 0.13 -27.41 12.87
N SER A 112 -0.62 -26.33 12.66
CA SER A 112 -2.02 -26.39 12.21
C SER A 112 -2.46 -25.07 11.58
N LYS A 113 -3.58 -25.10 10.85
CA LYS A 113 -4.22 -23.89 10.33
C LYS A 113 -4.60 -22.90 11.43
N ALA A 114 -5.00 -23.39 12.61
CA ALA A 114 -5.35 -22.53 13.74
C ALA A 114 -4.12 -21.76 14.25
N VAL A 115 -2.98 -22.45 14.40
CA VAL A 115 -1.72 -21.82 14.82
C VAL A 115 -1.22 -20.82 13.77
N PHE A 116 -1.39 -21.13 12.49
CA PHE A 116 -1.08 -20.19 11.41
C PHE A 116 -1.96 -18.93 11.47
N SER A 117 -3.28 -19.08 11.63
CA SER A 117 -4.18 -17.94 11.79
C SER A 117 -3.87 -17.11 13.03
N GLU A 118 -3.51 -17.75 14.13
CA GLU A 118 -3.12 -17.07 15.37
C GLU A 118 -1.83 -16.26 15.20
N ALA A 119 -0.82 -16.83 14.53
CA ALA A 119 0.42 -16.11 14.22
C ALA A 119 0.16 -14.85 13.36
N LEU A 120 -0.69 -14.95 12.33
CA LEU A 120 -1.08 -13.79 11.53
C LEU A 120 -1.76 -12.69 12.37
N ILE A 121 -2.63 -13.08 13.31
CA ILE A 121 -3.30 -12.14 14.23
C ILE A 121 -2.29 -11.50 15.18
N GLU A 122 -1.38 -12.30 15.76
CA GLU A 122 -0.33 -11.82 16.66
C GLU A 122 0.56 -10.80 15.96
N ASP A 123 0.90 -11.05 14.69
CA ASP A 123 1.72 -10.17 13.87
C ASP A 123 0.94 -8.96 13.33
N GLY A 124 -0.39 -9.00 13.35
CA GLY A 124 -1.26 -7.95 12.82
C GLY A 124 -1.35 -7.97 11.29
N ILE A 125 -1.10 -9.12 10.68
CA ILE A 125 -1.09 -9.34 9.24
C ILE A 125 -2.44 -9.93 8.84
N SER A 126 -3.15 -9.28 7.92
CA SER A 126 -4.38 -9.86 7.36
C SER A 126 -4.06 -10.92 6.30
N MET A 127 -5.04 -11.77 5.98
CA MET A 127 -4.90 -12.72 4.87
C MET A 127 -4.66 -12.00 3.54
N GLU A 128 -5.26 -10.82 3.37
CA GLU A 128 -5.07 -10.00 2.18
C GLU A 128 -3.63 -9.46 2.10
N ASP A 129 -3.07 -8.98 3.21
CA ASP A 129 -1.68 -8.53 3.28
C ASP A 129 -0.71 -9.68 2.91
N LEU A 130 -0.97 -10.89 3.44
CA LEU A 130 -0.17 -12.07 3.09
C LEU A 130 -0.30 -12.43 1.60
N GLN A 131 -1.51 -12.40 1.05
CA GLN A 131 -1.76 -12.66 -0.38
C GLN A 131 -1.03 -11.66 -1.26
N GLN A 132 -1.06 -10.37 -0.89
CA GLN A 132 -0.32 -9.34 -1.60
C GLN A 132 1.18 -9.59 -1.50
N GLY A 133 1.73 -9.78 -0.30
CA GLY A 133 3.17 -10.05 -0.12
C GLY A 133 3.66 -11.26 -0.93
N ILE A 134 2.89 -12.35 -0.95
CA ILE A 134 3.18 -13.53 -1.78
C ILE A 134 3.12 -13.20 -3.28
N ARG A 135 2.13 -12.41 -3.72
CA ARG A 135 2.05 -12.00 -5.12
C ARG A 135 3.26 -11.15 -5.50
N GLN A 136 3.71 -10.28 -4.60
CA GLN A 136 4.91 -9.46 -4.82
C GLN A 136 6.14 -10.35 -4.97
N GLU A 137 6.33 -11.30 -4.07
CA GLU A 137 7.43 -12.28 -4.12
C GLU A 137 7.43 -13.08 -5.43
N LEU A 138 6.28 -13.64 -5.82
CA LEU A 138 6.13 -14.43 -7.04
C LEU A 138 6.37 -13.64 -8.33
N LEU A 139 6.21 -12.32 -8.29
CA LEU A 139 6.45 -11.47 -9.45
C LEU A 139 7.94 -11.18 -9.66
N ILE A 140 8.76 -11.36 -8.62
CA ILE A 140 10.20 -11.06 -8.60
C ILE A 140 11.05 -12.32 -8.84
N GLU A 141 10.51 -13.51 -8.56
CA GLU A 141 11.14 -14.82 -8.83
C GLU A 141 11.40 -15.08 -10.33
#